data_AF-X6F4N1-F1
#
_entry.id   AF-X6F4N1-F1
#
_cell.length_a   1.000
_cell.length_b   1.000
_cell.length_c   1.000
_cell.angle_alpha   90.00
_cell.angle_beta   90.00
_cell.angle_gamma   90.00
#
_symmetry.space_group_name_H-M   'P 1'
#
loop_
_entity.id
_entity.type
_entity.pdbx_description
1 polymer ?
#
loop_
_entity_poly.entity_id
_entity_poly.type
_entity_poly.pdbx_seq_one_letter_code
_entity_poly.pdbx_strand_id
1 'polypeptide(L)'
;MATRFQSSESRSFWAGIILWSILDFAIVLAIASLWNDWPGALVVAAAVTVAIWLAQMVLALYGFARYMAYFWFFERESRTKATVDQLAQLKMPAPNALYNDVDEYLLSAANDPSTSNDGRLFAGATLGILESTRKFGPRGVAISTSMVLEESLRRYSRMRMVQE
;
A
#
# COMPACT_ATOMS: atom_id res chain seq x y z
N MET A 1 4.67 28.92 4.51
CA MET A 1 4.65 28.05 5.71
C MET A 1 3.97 26.75 5.34
N ALA A 2 4.74 25.73 4.96
CA ALA A 2 4.20 24.39 4.71
C ALA A 2 3.86 23.75 6.06
N THR A 3 2.58 23.52 6.30
CA THR A 3 2.06 22.87 7.50
C THR A 3 2.56 21.43 7.57
N ARG A 4 3.23 21.08 8.69
CA ARG A 4 3.88 19.78 8.96
C ARG A 4 2.86 18.65 9.21
N PHE A 5 1.93 18.40 8.29
CA PHE A 5 0.90 17.37 8.44
C PHE A 5 1.48 15.94 8.52
N GLN A 6 2.57 15.65 7.81
CA GLN A 6 3.29 14.37 7.89
C GLN A 6 3.77 14.05 9.32
N SER A 7 4.11 15.08 10.11
CA SER A 7 4.53 14.87 11.50
C SER A 7 3.37 14.47 12.41
N SER A 8 2.13 14.85 12.07
CA SER A 8 0.93 14.56 12.84
C SER A 8 0.51 13.09 12.69
N GLU A 9 0.52 12.57 11.46
CA GLU A 9 0.17 11.16 11.18
C GLU A 9 1.18 10.18 11.77
N SER A 10 2.47 10.48 11.66
CA SER A 10 3.50 9.66 12.30
C SER A 10 3.35 9.67 13.82
N ARG A 11 3.03 10.84 14.41
CA ARG A 11 2.80 10.96 15.85
C ARG A 11 1.57 10.19 16.31
N SER A 12 0.45 10.23 15.58
CA SER A 12 -0.75 9.50 15.97
C SER A 12 -0.55 7.98 15.88
N PHE A 13 0.18 7.51 14.87
CA PHE A 13 0.58 6.10 14.76
C PHE A 13 1.42 5.64 15.96
N TRP A 14 2.50 6.37 16.27
CA TRP A 14 3.37 6.04 17.40
C TRP A 14 2.67 6.19 18.76
N ALA A 15 1.85 7.24 18.93
CA ALA A 15 1.05 7.42 20.13
C ALA A 15 0.04 6.28 20.30
N GLY A 16 -0.58 5.82 19.20
CA GLY A 16 -1.45 4.66 19.19
C GLY A 16 -0.73 3.40 19.64
N ILE A 17 0.42 3.08 19.06
CA ILE A 17 1.22 1.91 19.46
C ILE A 17 1.57 1.96 20.95
N ILE A 18 2.04 3.11 21.44
CA ILE A 18 2.41 3.26 22.85
C ILE A 18 1.19 3.06 23.75
N LEU A 19 0.06 3.69 23.44
CA LEU A 19 -1.16 3.58 24.22
C LEU A 19 -1.68 2.13 24.28
N TRP A 20 -1.75 1.46 23.13
CA TRP A 20 -2.17 0.06 23.05
C TRP A 20 -1.19 -0.86 23.77
N SER A 21 0.12 -0.63 23.64
CA SER A 21 1.14 -1.42 24.36
C SER A 21 1.03 -1.28 25.88
N ILE A 22 0.75 -0.06 26.37
CA ILE A 22 0.52 0.19 27.80
C ILE A 22 -0.74 -0.54 28.28
N LEU A 23 -1.82 -0.49 27.49
CA LEU A 23 -3.07 -1.15 27.83
C LEU A 23 -2.92 -2.68 27.86
N ASP A 24 -2.28 -3.26 26.85
CA ASP A 24 -1.97 -4.70 26.82
C ASP A 24 -1.13 -5.11 28.02
N PHE A 25 -0.07 -4.34 28.31
CA PHE A 25 0.78 -4.59 29.48
C PHE A 25 -0.01 -4.50 30.78
N ALA A 26 -0.88 -3.50 30.94
CA ALA A 26 -1.70 -3.33 32.13
C ALA A 26 -2.69 -4.49 32.33
N ILE A 27 -3.32 -4.97 31.25
CA ILE A 27 -4.23 -6.12 31.28
C ILE A 27 -3.47 -7.39 31.69
N VAL A 28 -2.33 -7.65 31.05
CA VAL A 28 -1.51 -8.83 31.36
C VAL A 28 -0.98 -8.75 32.79
N LEU A 29 -0.56 -7.58 33.26
CA LEU A 29 -0.11 -7.36 34.64
C LEU A 29 -1.23 -7.63 35.64
N ALA A 30 -2.45 -7.13 35.38
CA ALA A 30 -3.59 -7.39 36.24
C ALA A 30 -3.87 -8.89 36.37
N ILE A 31 -3.81 -9.64 35.25
CA ILE A 31 -3.98 -11.09 35.23
C ILE A 31 -2.82 -11.79 35.97
N ALA A 32 -1.58 -11.40 35.71
CA ALA A 32 -0.39 -12.02 36.30
C ALA A 32 -0.35 -11.83 37.83
N SER A 33 -0.88 -10.71 38.33
CA SER A 33 -0.93 -10.38 39.76
C SER A 33 -1.86 -11.29 40.58
N LEU A 34 -2.75 -12.07 39.93
CA LEU A 34 -3.64 -13.02 40.61
C LEU A 34 -2.90 -14.28 41.11
N TRP A 35 -1.72 -14.59 40.54
CA TRP A 35 -0.96 -15.81 40.86
C TRP A 35 0.51 -15.57 41.24
N ASN A 36 1.03 -14.34 41.11
CA ASN A 36 2.43 -14.02 41.37
C ASN A 36 2.56 -12.86 42.36
N ASP A 37 3.70 -12.79 43.04
CA ASP A 37 4.12 -11.61 43.78
C ASP A 37 4.38 -10.43 42.83
N TRP A 38 4.43 -9.20 43.36
CA TRP A 38 4.52 -8.00 42.54
C TRP A 38 5.73 -8.00 41.57
N PRO A 39 6.95 -8.38 41.99
CA PRO A 39 8.08 -8.52 41.08
C PRO A 39 7.88 -9.62 40.01
N GLY A 40 7.36 -10.79 40.41
CA GLY A 40 7.09 -11.89 39.48
C GLY A 40 6.04 -11.53 38.43
N ALA A 41 4.95 -10.86 38.85
CA ALA A 41 3.89 -10.40 37.97
C ALA A 41 4.40 -9.41 36.90
N LEU A 42 5.32 -8.50 37.26
CA LEU A 42 5.94 -7.56 36.31
C LEU A 42 6.79 -8.27 35.24
N VAL A 43 7.59 -9.26 35.64
CA VAL A 43 8.42 -10.04 34.72
C VAL A 43 7.54 -10.84 33.75
N VAL A 44 6.53 -11.53 34.28
CA VAL A 44 5.56 -12.30 33.47
C VAL A 44 4.82 -11.38 32.51
N ALA A 45 4.35 -10.21 32.97
CA ALA A 45 3.65 -9.26 32.12
C ALA A 45 4.53 -8.76 30.96
N ALA A 46 5.79 -8.39 31.25
CA ALA A 46 6.72 -7.94 30.22
C ALA A 46 6.99 -9.04 29.19
N ALA A 47 7.27 -10.27 29.65
CA ALA A 47 7.56 -11.39 28.78
C ALA A 47 6.37 -11.76 27.88
N VAL A 48 5.15 -11.82 28.44
CA VAL A 48 3.94 -12.16 27.69
C VAL A 48 3.56 -11.06 26.71
N THR A 49 3.61 -9.78 27.09
CA THR A 49 3.34 -8.67 26.17
C THR A 49 4.31 -8.70 24.99
N VAL A 50 5.61 -8.86 25.23
CA VAL A 50 6.60 -8.99 24.14
C VAL A 50 6.31 -10.20 23.26
N ALA A 51 5.96 -11.35 23.84
CA ALA A 51 5.62 -12.55 23.08
C ALA A 51 4.39 -12.35 22.17
N ILE A 52 3.34 -11.67 22.66
CA ILE A 52 2.14 -11.34 21.89
C ILE A 52 2.51 -10.46 20.69
N TRP A 53 3.28 -9.38 20.92
CA TRP A 53 3.70 -8.48 19.84
C TRP A 53 4.56 -9.20 18.80
N LEU A 54 5.49 -10.06 19.23
CA LEU A 54 6.28 -10.89 18.30
C LEU A 54 5.40 -11.84 17.49
N ALA A 55 4.44 -12.52 18.14
CA ALA A 55 3.51 -13.40 17.44
C ALA A 55 2.67 -12.64 16.40
N GLN A 56 2.15 -11.46 16.75
CA GLN A 56 1.42 -10.60 15.82
C GLN A 56 2.29 -10.15 14.64
N MET A 57 3.55 -9.78 14.89
CA MET A 57 4.48 -9.43 13.81
C MET A 57 4.73 -10.60 12.85
N VAL A 58 4.91 -11.81 13.38
CA VAL A 58 5.10 -13.02 12.55
C VAL A 58 3.84 -13.32 11.72
N LEU A 59 2.65 -13.24 12.31
CA LEU A 59 1.39 -13.43 11.60
C LEU A 59 1.16 -12.36 10.52
N ALA A 60 1.47 -11.10 10.82
CA ALA A 60 1.38 -10.00 9.85
C ALA A 60 2.35 -10.20 8.68
N LEU A 61 3.59 -10.61 8.96
CA LEU A 61 4.59 -10.91 7.93
C LEU A 61 4.19 -12.11 7.07
N TYR A 62 3.67 -13.18 7.69
CA TYR A 62 3.14 -14.33 6.98
C TYR A 62 1.96 -13.96 6.09
N GLY A 63 1.01 -13.17 6.60
CA GLY A 63 -0.12 -12.66 5.82
C GLY A 63 0.33 -11.82 4.63
N PHE A 64 1.30 -10.92 4.85
CA PHE A 64 1.89 -10.12 3.78
C PHE A 64 2.60 -10.99 2.73
N ALA A 65 3.44 -11.94 3.14
CA ALA A 65 4.16 -12.84 2.25
C ALA A 65 3.20 -13.72 1.43
N ARG A 66 2.15 -14.26 2.08
CA ARG A 66 1.11 -15.03 1.41
C ARG A 66 0.35 -14.19 0.38
N TYR A 67 -0.02 -12.97 0.73
CA TYR A 67 -0.67 -12.04 -0.20
C TYR A 67 0.23 -11.72 -1.40
N MET A 68 1.51 -11.41 -1.16
CA MET A 68 2.48 -11.14 -2.22
C MET A 68 2.71 -12.34 -3.13
N ALA A 69 2.82 -13.55 -2.55
CA ALA A 69 2.96 -14.78 -3.32
C ALA A 69 1.72 -15.01 -4.20
N TYR A 70 0.53 -14.91 -3.63
CA TYR A 70 -0.71 -15.07 -4.39
C TYR A 70 -0.81 -14.05 -5.54
N PHE A 71 -0.51 -12.79 -5.27
CA PHE A 71 -0.46 -11.74 -6.27
C PHE A 71 0.51 -12.07 -7.40
N TRP A 72 1.74 -12.50 -7.07
CA TRP A 72 2.79 -12.77 -8.05
C TRP A 72 2.46 -13.94 -8.96
N PHE A 73 1.90 -15.02 -8.41
CA PHE A 73 1.64 -16.25 -9.17
C PHE A 73 0.31 -16.25 -9.92
N PHE A 74 -0.73 -15.59 -9.41
CA PHE A 74 -2.08 -15.75 -9.95
C PHE A 74 -2.68 -14.45 -10.52
N GLU A 75 -2.50 -13.33 -9.83
CA GLU A 75 -3.25 -12.11 -10.18
C GLU A 75 -2.47 -11.16 -11.09
N ARG A 76 -1.14 -11.11 -10.99
CA ARG A 76 -0.31 -10.10 -11.66
C ARG A 76 -0.58 -10.04 -13.16
N GLU A 77 -0.56 -11.18 -13.84
CA GLU A 77 -0.74 -11.25 -15.30
C GLU A 77 -2.15 -10.84 -15.71
N SER A 78 -3.17 -11.36 -15.02
CA SER A 78 -4.57 -11.03 -15.30
C SER A 78 -4.86 -9.54 -15.10
N ARG A 79 -4.35 -8.95 -14.02
CA ARG A 79 -4.53 -7.51 -13.74
C ARG A 79 -3.79 -6.64 -14.75
N THR A 80 -2.54 -7.00 -15.06
CA THR A 80 -1.76 -6.29 -16.08
C THR A 80 -2.48 -6.28 -17.42
N LYS A 81 -2.98 -7.45 -17.87
CA LYS A 81 -3.72 -7.55 -19.12
C LYS A 81 -4.99 -6.68 -19.11
N ALA A 82 -5.79 -6.78 -18.05
CA ALA A 82 -7.01 -5.99 -17.92
C ALA A 82 -6.71 -4.47 -17.93
N THR A 83 -5.63 -4.03 -17.28
CA THR A 83 -5.21 -2.63 -17.31
C THR A 83 -4.76 -2.20 -18.70
N VAL A 84 -3.98 -3.03 -19.42
CA VAL A 84 -3.60 -2.76 -20.81
C VAL A 84 -4.83 -2.62 -21.71
N ASP A 85 -5.79 -3.54 -21.58
CA ASP A 85 -7.02 -3.53 -22.36
C ASP A 85 -7.83 -2.24 -22.09
N GLN A 86 -7.90 -1.78 -20.84
CA GLN A 86 -8.53 -0.51 -20.48
C GLN A 86 -7.81 0.70 -21.08
N LEU A 87 -6.47 0.74 -21.02
CA LEU A 87 -5.67 1.82 -21.63
C LEU A 87 -5.90 1.88 -23.15
N ALA A 88 -5.98 0.71 -23.81
CA ALA A 88 -6.27 0.60 -25.23
C ALA A 88 -7.69 1.06 -25.57
N GLN A 89 -8.69 0.63 -24.78
CA GLN A 89 -10.09 1.01 -24.96
C GLN A 89 -10.28 2.53 -24.86
N LEU A 90 -9.63 3.16 -23.88
CA LEU A 90 -9.70 4.61 -23.65
C LEU A 90 -8.83 5.41 -24.62
N LYS A 91 -8.09 4.72 -25.51
CA LYS A 91 -7.14 5.31 -26.47
C LYS A 91 -6.14 6.24 -25.78
N MET A 92 -5.65 5.83 -24.63
CA MET A 92 -4.69 6.61 -23.85
C MET A 92 -3.44 6.93 -24.68
N PRO A 93 -2.78 8.07 -24.42
CA PRO A 93 -1.53 8.40 -25.09
C PRO A 93 -0.46 7.36 -24.76
N ALA A 94 0.39 7.00 -25.72
CA ALA A 94 1.49 6.08 -25.44
C ALA A 94 2.47 6.74 -24.44
N PRO A 95 2.95 6.01 -23.42
CA PRO A 95 3.96 6.56 -22.53
C PRO A 95 5.26 6.78 -23.32
N ASN A 96 5.76 8.02 -23.31
CA ASN A 96 7.07 8.37 -23.83
C ASN A 96 8.16 7.64 -23.05
N ALA A 97 9.28 7.33 -23.71
CA ALA A 97 10.43 6.67 -23.10
C ALA A 97 11.05 7.43 -21.91
N LEU A 98 10.66 8.69 -21.70
CA LEU A 98 11.14 9.56 -20.61
C LEU A 98 10.37 9.45 -19.29
N TYR A 99 9.22 8.76 -19.24
CA TYR A 99 8.48 8.66 -17.98
C TYR A 99 9.23 7.74 -17.01
N ASN A 100 9.71 8.31 -15.91
CA ASN A 100 10.38 7.56 -14.85
C ASN A 100 9.39 7.00 -13.82
N ASP A 101 8.16 7.53 -13.77
CA ASP A 101 7.15 7.14 -12.80
C ASP A 101 5.74 7.05 -13.44
N VAL A 102 4.93 6.13 -12.92
CA VAL A 102 3.52 5.92 -13.27
C VAL A 102 2.72 7.19 -12.99
N ASP A 103 3.03 7.87 -11.88
CA ASP A 103 2.33 9.09 -11.47
C ASP A 103 2.49 10.21 -12.50
N GLU A 104 3.69 10.34 -13.07
CA GLU A 104 4.02 11.36 -14.07
C GLU A 104 3.25 11.13 -15.38
N TYR A 105 3.17 9.87 -15.81
CA TYR A 105 2.35 9.49 -16.97
C TYR A 105 0.86 9.79 -16.73
N LEU A 106 0.31 9.37 -15.59
CA LEU A 106 -1.12 9.58 -15.28
C LEU A 106 -1.44 11.08 -15.17
N LEU A 107 -0.56 11.86 -14.55
CA LEU A 107 -0.71 13.32 -14.46
C LEU A 107 -0.64 13.98 -15.84
N SER A 108 0.28 13.52 -16.70
CA SER A 108 0.38 14.02 -18.08
C SER A 108 -0.89 13.69 -18.86
N ALA A 109 -1.33 12.43 -18.86
CA ALA A 109 -2.53 11.98 -19.56
C ALA A 109 -3.80 12.67 -19.05
N ALA A 110 -3.90 13.00 -17.75
CA ALA A 110 -5.02 13.75 -17.18
C ALA A 110 -5.08 15.21 -17.68
N ASN A 111 -3.93 15.81 -17.97
CA ASN A 111 -3.81 17.20 -18.37
C ASN A 111 -3.69 17.40 -19.89
N ASP A 112 -3.44 16.33 -20.65
CA ASP A 112 -3.28 16.38 -22.10
C ASP A 112 -4.62 16.69 -22.80
N PRO A 113 -4.73 17.81 -23.55
CA PRO A 113 -5.93 18.16 -24.30
C PRO A 113 -6.26 17.18 -25.43
N SER A 114 -5.29 16.39 -25.89
CA SER A 114 -5.46 15.40 -26.97
C SER A 114 -6.04 14.07 -26.47
N THR A 115 -6.04 13.84 -25.15
CA THR A 115 -6.62 12.64 -24.53
C THR A 115 -8.15 12.78 -24.44
N SER A 116 -8.86 11.67 -24.68
CA SER A 116 -10.32 11.63 -24.53
C SER A 116 -10.76 12.04 -23.12
N ASN A 117 -11.95 12.66 -22.98
CA ASN A 117 -12.47 13.05 -21.66
C ASN A 117 -12.52 11.87 -20.68
N ASP A 118 -12.92 10.69 -21.16
CA ASP A 118 -12.95 9.46 -20.36
C ASP A 118 -11.55 8.99 -19.96
N GLY A 119 -10.56 9.10 -20.85
CA GLY A 119 -9.16 8.79 -20.55
C GLY A 119 -8.56 9.74 -19.51
N ARG A 120 -8.89 11.04 -19.60
CA ARG A 120 -8.46 12.04 -18.61
C ARG A 120 -9.09 11.80 -17.24
N LEU A 121 -10.39 11.46 -17.22
CA LEU A 121 -11.11 11.11 -15.99
C LEU A 121 -10.52 9.84 -15.37
N PHE A 122 -10.27 8.81 -16.17
CA PHE A 122 -9.62 7.58 -15.73
C PHE A 122 -8.25 7.86 -15.12
N ALA A 123 -7.39 8.61 -15.81
CA ALA A 123 -6.05 8.94 -15.34
C ALA A 123 -6.06 9.69 -14.01
N GLY A 124 -6.93 10.70 -13.88
CA GLY A 124 -7.11 11.45 -12.63
C GLY A 124 -7.65 10.58 -11.49
N ALA A 125 -8.63 9.71 -11.78
CA ALA A 125 -9.18 8.79 -10.80
C ALA A 125 -8.14 7.76 -10.34
N THR A 126 -7.39 7.16 -11.26
CA THR A 126 -6.32 6.21 -10.93
C THR A 126 -5.22 6.86 -10.10
N LEU A 127 -4.82 8.09 -10.43
CA LEU A 127 -3.84 8.84 -9.64
C LEU A 127 -4.33 9.09 -8.21
N GLY A 128 -5.59 9.54 -8.06
CA GLY A 128 -6.20 9.74 -6.74
C GLY A 128 -6.32 8.45 -5.93
N ILE A 129 -6.71 7.34 -6.57
CA ILE A 129 -6.76 6.02 -5.92
C ILE A 129 -5.37 5.58 -5.49
N LEU A 130 -4.35 5.76 -6.32
CA LEU A 130 -2.98 5.37 -6.02
C LEU A 130 -2.41 6.17 -4.85
N GLU A 131 -2.61 7.49 -4.84
CA GLU A 131 -2.19 8.35 -3.73
C GLU A 131 -2.93 8.00 -2.43
N SER A 132 -4.24 7.81 -2.50
CA SER A 132 -5.06 7.39 -1.35
C SER A 132 -4.62 6.02 -0.83
N THR A 133 -4.36 5.06 -1.70
CA THR A 133 -3.92 3.70 -1.33
C THR A 133 -2.53 3.72 -0.71
N ARG A 134 -1.62 4.57 -1.20
CA ARG A 134 -0.28 4.73 -0.60
C ARG A 134 -0.34 5.36 0.80
N LYS A 135 -1.30 6.25 1.06
CA LYS A 135 -1.46 6.96 2.34
C LYS A 135 -2.27 6.16 3.37
N PHE A 136 -3.40 5.59 2.97
CA PHE A 136 -4.39 5.00 3.88
C PHE A 136 -4.56 3.49 3.70
N GLY A 137 -4.12 2.95 2.55
CA GLY A 137 -4.31 1.55 2.21
C GLY A 137 -3.24 0.63 2.81
N PRO A 138 -3.50 -0.69 2.83
CA PRO A 138 -2.48 -1.67 3.15
C PRO A 138 -1.30 -1.53 2.18
N ARG A 139 -0.07 -1.40 2.69
CA ARG A 139 1.14 -1.18 1.88
C ARG A 139 1.32 -2.22 0.76
N GLY A 140 0.92 -3.47 1.00
CA GLY A 140 0.95 -4.53 -0.01
C GLY A 140 0.09 -4.22 -1.24
N VAL A 141 -1.07 -3.59 -1.07
CA VAL A 141 -1.96 -3.21 -2.17
C VAL A 141 -1.36 -2.06 -2.97
N ALA A 142 -0.75 -1.09 -2.29
CA ALA A 142 -0.06 0.02 -2.97
C ALA A 142 1.08 -0.50 -3.86
N ILE A 143 1.91 -1.41 -3.32
CA ILE A 143 3.04 -2.01 -4.05
C ILE A 143 2.55 -2.84 -5.24
N SER A 144 1.54 -3.70 -5.05
CA SER A 144 1.03 -4.55 -6.13
C SER A 144 0.39 -3.72 -7.24
N THR A 145 -0.34 -2.66 -6.88
CA THR A 145 -0.97 -1.74 -7.84
C THR A 145 0.08 -0.99 -8.65
N SER A 146 1.12 -0.43 -8.02
CA SER A 146 2.19 0.26 -8.75
C SER A 146 2.95 -0.68 -9.70
N MET A 147 3.21 -1.93 -9.27
CA MET A 147 3.86 -2.94 -10.13
C MET A 147 3.01 -3.29 -11.36
N VAL A 148 1.69 -3.46 -11.18
CA VAL A 148 0.76 -3.73 -12.29
C VAL A 148 0.72 -2.54 -13.25
N LEU A 149 0.60 -1.33 -12.74
CA LEU A 149 0.54 -0.12 -13.57
C LEU A 149 1.82 0.05 -14.37
N GLU A 150 2.99 -0.06 -13.75
CA GLU A 150 4.27 0.03 -14.43
C GLU A 150 4.43 -1.01 -15.54
N GLU A 151 4.14 -2.28 -15.26
CA GLU A 151 4.20 -3.34 -16.26
C GLU A 151 3.17 -3.13 -17.39
N SER A 152 1.96 -2.67 -17.05
CA SER A 152 0.92 -2.40 -18.05
C SER A 152 1.31 -1.27 -19.00
N LEU A 153 1.92 -0.19 -18.49
CA LEU A 153 2.40 0.92 -19.32
C LEU A 153 3.54 0.48 -20.25
N ARG A 154 4.48 -0.35 -19.75
CA ARG A 154 5.55 -0.95 -20.56
C ARG A 154 5.04 -1.89 -21.64
N ARG A 155 3.93 -2.59 -21.41
CA ARG A 155 3.31 -3.46 -22.44
C ARG A 155 2.50 -2.63 -23.44
N TYR A 156 1.76 -1.64 -22.96
CA TYR A 156 0.97 -0.75 -23.79
C TYR A 156 1.83 0.06 -24.77
N SER A 157 2.97 0.59 -24.33
CA SER A 157 3.91 1.29 -25.22
C SER A 157 4.42 0.41 -26.36
N ARG A 158 4.77 -0.85 -26.04
CA ARG A 158 5.19 -1.84 -27.05
C ARG A 158 4.10 -2.16 -28.05
N MET A 159 2.84 -2.24 -27.64
CA MET A 159 1.71 -2.49 -28.55
C MET A 159 1.47 -1.31 -29.50
N ARG A 160 1.49 -0.07 -28.99
CA ARG A 160 1.30 1.15 -29.79
C ARG A 160 2.41 1.33 -30.84
N MET A 161 3.67 1.09 -30.47
CA MET A 161 4.82 1.21 -31.39
C MET A 161 4.77 0.22 -32.58
N VAL A 162 3.98 -0.86 -32.49
CA VAL A 162 3.83 -1.84 -33.60
C VAL A 162 2.68 -1.46 -34.54
N GLN A 163 1.77 -0.58 -34.12
CA GLN A 163 0.59 -0.17 -34.88
C GLN A 163 0.77 1.15 -35.65
N GLU A 164 1.84 1.89 -35.38
CA GLU A 164 2.28 3.09 -36.11
C GLU A 164 3.31 2.74 -37.19
#